data_AF-A4YF82-F1
#
_entry.id   AF-A4YF82-F1
#
_cell.length_a   1.000
_cell.length_b   1.000
_cell.length_c   1.000
_cell.angle_alpha   90.00
_cell.angle_beta   90.00
_cell.angle_gamma   90.00
#
_symmetry.space_group_name_H-M   'P 1'
#
loop_
_entity.id
_entity.type
_entity.pdbx_description
1 polymer ?
#
loop_
_entity_poly.entity_id
_entity_poly.type
_entity_poly.pdbx_seq_one_letter_code
_entity_poly.pdbx_strand_id
1 'polypeptide(L)'
;MHFMLKTKDRPLRPGEPFPLGANWIEDEDGVNFSILSENAEKIELVLYLSDQRYPKEVMEVRNRTADIWHTFLGIRSSQLYGYRVHGPYKP
;
A
#
# COMPACT_ATOMS: atom_id res chain seq x y z
N MET A 1 -5.32 -7.87 -25.54
CA MET A 1 -6.45 -7.10 -24.97
C MET A 1 -6.10 -6.76 -23.53
N HIS A 2 -5.52 -5.58 -23.30
CA HIS A 2 -5.02 -5.18 -21.98
C HIS A 2 -6.14 -4.47 -21.22
N PHE A 3 -6.86 -5.20 -20.35
CA PHE A 3 -7.86 -4.61 -19.47
C PHE A 3 -7.15 -3.77 -18.39
N MET A 4 -7.01 -2.47 -18.64
CA MET A 4 -6.73 -1.50 -17.58
C MET A 4 -8.01 -1.27 -16.80
N LEU A 5 -8.20 -1.98 -15.68
CA LEU A 5 -9.18 -1.56 -14.69
C LEU A 5 -8.80 -0.16 -14.19
N LYS A 6 -9.70 0.81 -14.35
CA LYS A 6 -9.56 2.12 -13.71
C LYS A 6 -9.44 1.89 -12.20
N THR A 7 -8.36 2.41 -11.64
CA THR A 7 -7.87 2.06 -10.30
C THR A 7 -8.71 2.60 -9.15
N LYS A 8 -9.58 3.60 -9.40
CA LYS A 8 -10.45 4.23 -8.40
C LYS A 8 -11.52 3.30 -7.80
N ASP A 9 -11.76 2.13 -8.41
CA ASP A 9 -12.79 1.17 -8.01
C ASP A 9 -12.23 -0.10 -7.37
N ARG A 10 -10.93 -0.14 -6.99
CA ARG A 10 -10.36 -1.32 -6.31
C ARG A 10 -10.74 -1.32 -4.83
N PRO A 11 -11.44 -2.35 -4.34
CA PRO A 11 -11.71 -2.46 -2.92
C PRO A 11 -10.39 -2.67 -2.17
N LEU A 12 -9.97 -1.64 -1.43
CA LEU A 12 -8.95 -1.76 -0.39
C LEU A 12 -9.51 -2.68 0.69
N ARG A 13 -8.90 -3.85 0.86
CA ARG A 13 -9.21 -4.74 1.98
C ARG A 13 -8.35 -4.33 3.19
N PRO A 14 -8.81 -4.59 4.42
CA PRO A 14 -8.07 -4.20 5.63
C PRO A 14 -6.62 -4.69 5.66
N GLY A 15 -6.35 -5.88 5.10
CA GLY A 15 -5.07 -6.55 5.23
C GLY A 15 -4.78 -6.95 6.67
N GLU A 16 -3.61 -7.53 6.88
CA GLU A 16 -3.16 -8.04 8.18
C GLU A 16 -1.92 -7.27 8.63
N PRO A 17 -1.72 -7.02 9.93
CA PRO A 17 -0.54 -6.31 10.44
C PRO A 17 0.76 -7.12 10.30
N PHE A 18 0.66 -8.43 10.07
CA PHE A 18 1.83 -9.29 9.89
C PHE A 18 1.65 -10.22 8.68
N PRO A 19 2.76 -10.62 8.05
CA PRO A 19 4.13 -10.16 8.31
C PRO A 19 4.38 -8.72 7.81
N LEU A 20 5.39 -8.05 8.37
CA LEU A 20 5.81 -6.71 7.92
C LEU A 20 6.31 -6.76 6.47
N GLY A 21 6.19 -5.63 5.77
CA GLY A 21 6.59 -5.48 4.38
C GLY A 21 5.45 -5.77 3.39
N ALA A 22 5.82 -6.08 2.15
CA ALA A 22 4.89 -6.44 1.09
C ALA A 22 4.92 -7.94 0.86
N ASN A 23 3.79 -8.62 1.06
CA ASN A 23 3.68 -10.07 1.01
C ASN A 23 2.64 -10.48 -0.01
N TRP A 24 3.06 -11.25 -1.02
CA TRP A 24 2.16 -11.85 -1.99
C TRP A 24 1.35 -12.98 -1.33
N ILE A 25 0.02 -12.89 -1.43
CA ILE A 25 -0.93 -13.90 -0.95
C ILE A 25 -1.57 -14.52 -2.19
N GLU A 26 -1.12 -15.71 -2.57
CA GLU A 26 -1.53 -16.42 -3.78
C GLU A 26 -3.04 -16.71 -3.78
N ASP A 27 -3.59 -17.17 -2.65
CA ASP A 27 -5.01 -17.49 -2.50
C ASP A 27 -5.95 -16.28 -2.66
N GLU A 28 -5.42 -15.05 -2.52
CA GLU A 28 -6.18 -13.81 -2.59
C GLU A 28 -5.84 -12.94 -3.82
N ASP A 29 -4.94 -13.41 -4.70
CA ASP A 29 -4.44 -12.73 -5.91
C ASP A 29 -4.03 -11.27 -5.62
N GLY A 30 -3.22 -11.06 -4.58
CA GLY A 30 -2.80 -9.72 -4.20
C GLY A 30 -1.68 -9.66 -3.18
N VAL A 31 -1.39 -8.44 -2.74
CA VAL A 31 -0.28 -8.14 -1.83
C VAL A 31 -0.83 -7.51 -0.56
N ASN A 32 -0.46 -8.09 0.58
CA ASN A 32 -0.60 -7.48 1.89
C ASN A 32 0.58 -6.54 2.16
N PHE A 33 0.28 -5.28 2.45
CA PHE A 33 1.26 -4.27 2.82
C PHE A 33 1.16 -4.00 4.32
N SER A 34 2.29 -4.02 5.00
CA SER A 34 2.41 -3.73 6.42
C SER A 34 3.66 -2.91 6.72
N ILE A 35 3.51 -1.85 7.50
CA ILE A 35 4.60 -0.97 7.92
C ILE A 35 4.43 -0.55 9.38
N LEU A 36 5.50 -0.64 10.16
CA LEU A 36 5.53 -0.15 11.53
C LEU A 36 5.82 1.37 11.52
N SER A 37 4.93 2.13 12.14
CA SER A 37 5.14 3.55 12.43
C SER A 37 4.25 4.02 13.57
N GLU A 38 4.84 4.14 14.75
CA GLU A 38 4.16 4.60 15.98
C GLU A 38 3.68 6.06 15.85
N ASN A 39 4.53 6.93 15.28
CA ASN A 39 4.35 8.38 15.29
C ASN A 39 3.75 8.95 13.99
N ALA A 40 3.41 8.12 13.00
CA ALA A 40 2.77 8.61 11.78
C ALA A 40 1.36 9.15 12.08
N GLU A 41 1.02 10.29 11.49
CA GLU A 41 -0.34 10.85 11.49
C GLU A 41 -1.13 10.36 10.26
N LYS A 42 -0.43 10.07 9.15
CA LYS A 42 -1.00 9.48 7.93
C LYS A 42 0.07 8.70 7.18
N ILE A 43 -0.30 7.56 6.60
CA ILE A 43 0.54 6.83 5.67
C ILE A 43 -0.17 6.72 4.32
N GLU A 44 0.55 6.98 3.25
CA GLU A 44 0.09 6.72 1.89
C GLU A 44 0.98 5.65 1.24
N LEU A 45 0.35 4.66 0.63
CA LEU A 45 0.97 3.70 -0.26
C LEU A 45 0.99 4.28 -1.67
N VAL A 46 2.15 4.32 -2.29
CA VAL A 46 2.39 4.93 -3.59
C VAL A 46 2.81 3.86 -4.57
N LEU A 47 2.08 3.69 -5.67
CA LEU A 47 2.38 2.70 -6.70
C LEU A 47 2.98 3.38 -7.93
N TYR A 48 3.95 2.71 -8.56
CA TYR A 48 4.68 3.23 -9.73
C TYR A 48 4.59 2.28 -10.93
N LEU A 49 4.73 2.83 -12.13
CA LEU A 49 5.04 2.04 -13.32
C LEU A 49 6.56 2.06 -13.53
N SER A 50 7.12 0.97 -14.07
CA SER A 50 8.58 0.78 -14.19
C SER A 50 9.29 1.86 -15.00
N ASP A 51 8.58 2.53 -15.90
CA ASP A 51 9.08 3.56 -16.81
C ASP A 51 8.62 4.99 -16.41
N GLN A 52 7.89 5.14 -15.29
CA GLN A 52 7.33 6.42 -14.89
C GLN A 52 7.96 6.94 -13.59
N ARG A 53 8.37 8.20 -13.64
CA ARG A 53 8.90 8.92 -12.48
C ARG A 53 7.80 9.34 -11.49
N TYR A 54 6.58 9.49 -11.97
CA TYR A 54 5.43 9.92 -11.15
C TYR A 54 4.64 8.72 -10.64
N PRO A 55 4.01 8.84 -9.46
CA PRO A 55 3.08 7.84 -8.99
C PRO A 55 1.98 7.56 -10.02
N LYS A 56 1.77 6.28 -10.31
CA LYS A 56 0.56 5.82 -10.99
C LYS A 56 -0.65 6.01 -10.10
N GLU A 57 -0.48 5.73 -8.82
CA GLU A 57 -1.56 5.71 -7.84
C GLU A 57 -1.03 6.03 -6.44
N VAL A 58 -1.85 6.72 -5.64
CA VAL A 58 -1.58 7.05 -4.25
C VAL A 58 -2.82 6.71 -3.45
N MET A 59 -2.65 5.90 -2.41
CA MET A 59 -3.74 5.36 -1.61
C MET A 59 -3.43 5.59 -0.14
N GLU A 60 -4.40 6.06 0.64
CA GLU A 60 -4.25 6.18 2.09
C GLU A 60 -4.34 4.81 2.76
N VAL A 61 -3.37 4.48 3.61
CA VAL A 61 -3.41 3.28 4.46
C VAL A 61 -4.17 3.63 5.73
N ARG A 62 -5.40 3.13 5.85
CA ARG A 62 -6.32 3.53 6.93
C ARG A 62 -6.39 2.56 8.10
N ASN A 63 -6.04 1.30 7.88
CA ASN A 63 -6.10 0.29 8.94
C ASN A 63 -4.80 0.31 9.72
N ARG A 64 -4.93 0.28 11.04
CA ARG A 64 -3.83 0.31 11.99
C ARG A 64 -4.15 -0.62 13.16
N THR A 65 -3.26 -1.55 13.44
CA THR A 65 -3.31 -2.41 14.63
C THR A 65 -2.06 -2.13 15.46
N ALA A 66 -2.26 -1.62 16.68
CA ALA A 66 -1.17 -1.03 17.48
C ALA A 66 -0.39 0.02 16.66
N ASP A 67 0.90 -0.19 16.43
CA ASP A 67 1.76 0.73 15.67
C ASP A 67 2.02 0.29 14.24
N ILE A 68 1.26 -0.70 13.76
CA ILE A 68 1.42 -1.27 12.42
C ILE A 68 0.26 -0.82 11.54
N TRP A 69 0.59 -0.17 10.44
CA TRP A 69 -0.33 0.27 9.41
C TRP A 69 -0.38 -0.77 8.30
N HIS A 70 -1.58 -1.16 7.87
CA HIS A 70 -1.74 -2.24 6.91
C HIS A 70 -2.90 -2.02 5.93
N THR A 71 -2.74 -2.63 4.76
CA THR A 71 -3.77 -2.70 3.73
C THR A 71 -3.48 -3.86 2.79
N PHE A 72 -4.51 -4.43 2.19
CA PHE A 72 -4.36 -5.42 1.12
C PHE A 72 -4.84 -4.87 -0.23
N LEU A 73 -4.12 -5.21 -1.30
CA LEU A 73 -4.43 -4.82 -2.67
C LEU A 73 -4.37 -5.98 -3.65
N GLY A 74 -5.38 -6.09 -4.51
CA GLY A 74 -5.37 -6.98 -5.69
C GLY A 74 -4.44 -6.45 -6.78
N ILE A 75 -3.15 -6.76 -6.68
CA ILE A 75 -2.08 -6.35 -7.61
C ILE A 75 -1.10 -7.50 -7.80
N ARG A 76 -0.45 -7.59 -8.96
CA ARG A 76 0.55 -8.63 -9.25
C ARG A 76 1.83 -8.46 -8.40
N SER A 77 2.53 -9.56 -8.19
CA SER A 77 3.77 -9.72 -7.38
C SER A 77 5.03 -8.99 -7.89
N SER A 78 4.92 -7.95 -8.70
CA SER A 78 6.06 -7.15 -9.18
C SER A 78 5.75 -5.65 -9.25
N GLN A 79 4.68 -5.24 -8.58
CA GLN A 79 4.27 -3.85 -8.53
C GLN A 79 5.30 -3.03 -7.73
N LEU A 80 5.94 -2.05 -8.40
CA LEU A 80 6.81 -1.09 -7.73
C LEU A 80 5.98 -0.20 -6.80
N TYR A 81 6.48 0.01 -5.59
CA TYR A 81 5.79 0.79 -4.58
C TYR A 81 6.75 1.58 -3.68
N GLY A 82 6.20 2.54 -2.96
CA GLY A 82 6.85 3.25 -1.86
C GLY A 82 5.82 3.76 -0.85
N TYR A 83 6.30 4.33 0.25
CA TYR A 83 5.46 4.94 1.28
C TYR A 83 5.71 6.45 1.37
N ARG A 84 4.65 7.22 1.61
CA ARG A 84 4.74 8.59 2.13
C ARG A 84 4.22 8.57 3.55
N VAL A 85 5.10 8.86 4.50
CA VAL A 85 4.78 8.91 5.91
C VAL A 85 4.69 10.38 6.32
N HIS A 86 3.53 10.77 6.84
CA HIS A 86 3.24 12.13 7.28
C HIS A 86 3.23 12.16 8.81
N GLY A 87 3.77 13.25 9.37
CA GLY A 87 3.79 13.50 10.80
C GLY A 87 4.36 14.88 11.08
N PRO A 88 4.38 15.30 12.35
CA PRO A 88 4.81 16.64 12.72
C PRO A 88 6.31 16.84 12.46
N TYR A 89 6.65 17.95 11.78
CA TYR A 89 8.03 18.38 11.61
C TYR A 89 8.41 19.34 12.75
N LYS A 90 9.07 18.81 13.79
CA LYS A 90 9.59 19.56 14.96
C LYS A 90 11.11 19.39 15.06
N PRO A 91 11.90 19.96 14.13
CA PRO A 91 13.37 19.91 14.18
C PRO A 91 13.94 20.72 15.36
#